data_AF-A0A368ZC14-F1
#
_entry.id   AF-A0A368ZC14-F1
#
_cell.length_a   1.000
_cell.length_b   1.000
_cell.length_c   1.000
_cell.angle_alpha   90.00
_cell.angle_beta   90.00
_cell.angle_gamma   90.00
#
_symmetry.space_group_name_H-M   'P 1'
#
loop_
_entity.id
_entity.type
_entity.pdbx_description
1 polymer ?
#
loop_
_entity_poly.entity_id
_entity_poly.type
_entity_poly.pdbx_seq_one_letter_code
_entity_poly.pdbx_strand_id
1 'polypeptide(L)'
;MKIKIALMPIEHISQAQALSIKLEDALEKGAMSTVDEVTEVLISLSDSKHSLSLPEDYWHKFIKKVRAYDDHFMSDYIMDKPQLEVIIAADVVESFTDVSGVVEHALKIDGVVLQLPFEEGSADV
;
A
#
# COMPACT_ATOMS: atom_id res chain seq x y z
N MET A 1 -1.72 4.11 14.91
CA MET A 1 -1.65 3.16 13.79
C MET A 1 -0.74 3.74 12.72
N LYS A 2 0.08 2.92 12.06
CA LYS A 2 0.88 3.33 10.90
C LYS A 2 0.36 2.61 9.66
N ILE A 3 0.63 3.16 8.49
CA ILE A 3 0.39 2.51 7.22
C ILE A 3 1.75 2.17 6.64
N LYS A 4 1.97 0.88 6.37
CA LYS A 4 3.14 0.44 5.64
C LYS A 4 2.78 0.41 4.16
N ILE A 5 3.49 1.21 3.38
CA ILE A 5 3.47 1.12 1.93
C ILE A 5 4.73 0.39 1.47
N ALA A 6 4.59 -0.55 0.56
CA ALA A 6 5.71 -1.31 0.04
C ALA A 6 5.52 -1.55 -1.45
N LEU A 7 6.62 -1.45 -2.17
CA LEU A 7 6.63 -1.82 -3.56
C LEU A 7 6.50 -3.34 -3.70
N MET A 8 5.72 -3.77 -4.68
CA MET A 8 5.55 -5.16 -5.01
C MET A 8 5.93 -5.42 -6.45
N PRO A 9 6.90 -6.32 -6.70
CA PRO A 9 7.36 -6.62 -8.05
C PRO A 9 6.29 -7.36 -8.84
N ILE A 10 6.35 -7.23 -10.16
CA ILE A 10 5.40 -7.82 -11.12
C ILE A 10 5.21 -9.33 -10.93
N GLU A 11 6.27 -10.03 -10.53
CA GLU A 11 6.31 -11.48 -10.28
C GLU A 11 5.33 -11.93 -9.19
N HIS A 12 5.01 -11.05 -8.24
CA HIS A 12 4.17 -11.36 -7.08
C HIS A 12 2.80 -10.69 -7.11
N ILE A 13 2.50 -9.85 -8.12
CA ILE A 13 1.22 -9.12 -8.20
C ILE A 13 0.03 -10.07 -8.15
N SER A 14 0.01 -11.11 -8.99
CA SER A 14 -1.15 -12.02 -9.06
C SER A 14 -1.37 -12.76 -7.74
N GLN A 15 -0.29 -13.16 -7.07
CA GLN A 15 -0.37 -13.80 -5.76
C GLN A 15 -0.87 -12.81 -4.70
N ALA A 16 -0.38 -11.58 -4.72
CA ALA A 16 -0.76 -10.57 -3.76
C ALA A 16 -2.21 -10.11 -3.93
N GLN A 17 -2.71 -10.00 -5.17
CA GLN A 17 -4.13 -9.73 -5.42
C GLN A 17 -5.01 -10.83 -4.84
N ALA A 18 -4.65 -12.10 -5.03
CA ALA A 18 -5.38 -13.20 -4.42
C ALA A 18 -5.34 -13.15 -2.87
N LEU A 19 -4.18 -12.79 -2.30
CA LEU A 19 -4.02 -12.62 -0.87
C LEU A 19 -4.79 -11.40 -0.33
N SER A 20 -4.86 -10.30 -1.07
CA SER A 20 -5.66 -9.12 -0.71
C SER A 20 -7.14 -9.45 -0.59
N ILE A 21 -7.69 -10.20 -1.55
CA ILE A 21 -9.09 -10.65 -1.50
C ILE A 21 -9.30 -11.57 -0.28
N LYS A 22 -8.33 -12.46 -0.01
CA LYS A 22 -8.38 -13.35 1.16
C LYS A 22 -8.28 -12.58 2.49
N LEU A 23 -7.50 -11.49 2.52
CA LEU A 23 -7.36 -10.62 3.68
C LEU A 23 -8.68 -9.93 4.00
N GLU A 24 -9.33 -9.37 2.98
CA GLU A 24 -10.65 -8.73 3.09
C GLU A 24 -11.70 -9.72 3.60
N ASP A 25 -11.80 -10.90 2.96
CA ASP A 25 -12.72 -11.98 3.38
C ASP A 25 -12.47 -12.45 4.82
N ALA A 26 -11.20 -12.55 5.23
CA ALA A 26 -10.83 -12.93 6.59
C ALA A 26 -11.20 -11.85 7.62
N LEU A 27 -11.04 -10.57 7.28
CA LEU A 27 -11.46 -9.44 8.11
C LEU A 27 -12.98 -9.42 8.27
N GLU A 28 -13.74 -9.62 7.19
CA GLU A 28 -15.20 -9.69 7.23
C GLU A 28 -15.70 -10.86 8.11
N LYS A 29 -15.00 -11.99 8.08
CA LYS A 29 -15.30 -13.17 8.91
C LYS A 29 -14.77 -13.08 10.33
N GLY A 30 -14.00 -12.04 10.67
CA GLY A 30 -13.33 -11.92 11.96
C GLY A 30 -12.26 -12.98 12.21
N ALA A 31 -11.72 -13.61 11.17
CA ALA A 31 -10.73 -14.67 11.25
C ALA A 31 -9.31 -14.10 11.46
N MET A 32 -9.05 -13.53 12.64
CA MET A 32 -7.83 -12.80 12.96
C MET A 32 -6.54 -13.59 12.68
N SER A 33 -6.49 -14.90 12.97
CA SER A 33 -5.31 -15.73 12.65
C SER A 33 -4.99 -15.75 11.15
N THR A 34 -6.01 -15.81 10.30
CA THR A 34 -5.82 -15.77 8.84
C THR A 34 -5.42 -14.37 8.36
N VAL A 35 -5.92 -13.31 9.02
CA VAL A 35 -5.51 -11.94 8.74
C VAL A 35 -4.02 -11.75 9.00
N ASP A 36 -3.53 -12.21 10.16
CA ASP A 36 -2.10 -12.17 10.51
C ASP A 36 -1.25 -12.95 9.49
N GLU A 37 -1.61 -14.22 9.22
CA GLU A 37 -0.88 -15.07 8.27
C GLU A 37 -0.80 -14.45 6.87
N VAL A 38 -1.92 -13.92 6.36
CA VAL A 38 -1.97 -13.31 5.03
C VAL A 38 -1.17 -12.02 4.97
N THR A 39 -1.23 -11.21 6.04
CA THR A 39 -0.47 -9.97 6.16
C THR A 39 1.04 -10.24 6.17
N GLU A 40 1.52 -11.23 6.92
CA GLU A 40 2.93 -11.62 6.95
C GLU A 40 3.43 -12.10 5.58
N VAL A 41 2.62 -12.88 4.86
CA VAL A 41 2.96 -13.34 3.51
C VAL A 41 3.02 -12.16 2.54
N LEU A 42 2.04 -11.24 2.57
CA LEU A 42 2.05 -10.03 1.74
C LEU A 42 3.29 -9.17 1.99
N ILE A 43 3.68 -9.00 3.26
CA ILE A 43 4.90 -8.28 3.62
C ILE A 43 6.15 -9.00 3.10
N SER A 44 6.19 -10.33 3.18
CA SER A 44 7.33 -11.14 2.71
C SER A 44 7.49 -11.12 1.18
N LEU A 45 6.40 -10.96 0.44
CA LEU A 45 6.39 -10.80 -1.02
C LEU A 45 6.73 -9.37 -1.47
N SER A 46 6.55 -8.39 -0.58
CA SER A 46 6.87 -6.99 -0.85
C SER A 46 8.37 -6.74 -0.76
N ASP A 47 8.88 -5.81 -1.56
CA ASP A 47 10.28 -5.40 -1.49
C ASP A 47 10.49 -4.53 -0.26
N SER A 48 11.08 -5.15 0.78
CA SER A 48 11.41 -4.47 2.03
C SER A 48 12.35 -3.28 1.85
N LYS A 49 13.18 -3.24 0.78
CA LYS A 49 14.07 -2.11 0.49
C LYS A 49 13.33 -0.89 -0.01
N HIS A 50 12.19 -1.09 -0.65
CA HIS A 50 11.32 -0.04 -1.18
C HIS A 50 10.01 0.01 -0.39
N SER A 51 10.13 -0.04 0.94
CA SER A 51 9.01 0.07 1.87
C SER A 51 9.15 1.29 2.78
N LEU A 52 8.02 1.92 3.09
CA LEU A 52 7.91 3.07 3.97
C LEU A 52 6.82 2.83 5.00
N SER A 53 7.12 3.16 6.25
CA SER A 53 6.13 3.19 7.33
C SER A 53 5.73 4.63 7.60
N LEU A 54 4.45 4.94 7.40
CA LEU A 54 3.91 6.29 7.48
C LEU A 54 2.90 6.41 8.63
N PRO A 55 2.81 7.57 9.30
CA PRO A 55 1.68 7.83 10.19
C PRO A 55 0.35 7.75 9.42
N GLU A 56 -0.67 7.13 10.01
CA GLU A 56 -1.99 7.03 9.38
C GLU A 56 -2.57 8.40 9.00
N ASP A 57 -2.45 9.41 9.87
CA ASP A 57 -2.87 10.79 9.56
C ASP A 57 -2.16 11.38 8.33
N TYR A 58 -0.89 11.04 8.15
CA TYR A 58 -0.11 11.50 6.99
C TYR A 58 -0.62 10.83 5.71
N TRP A 59 -0.85 9.51 5.77
CA TRP A 59 -1.46 8.76 4.67
C TRP A 59 -2.85 9.28 4.33
N HIS A 60 -3.70 9.52 5.33
CA HIS A 60 -5.04 10.05 5.11
C HIS A 60 -5.04 11.43 4.45
N LYS A 61 -4.10 12.32 4.84
CA LYS A 61 -3.91 13.63 4.19
C LYS A 61 -3.47 13.48 2.73
N PHE A 62 -2.59 12.53 2.44
CA PHE A 62 -2.17 12.19 1.08
C PHE A 62 -3.37 11.75 0.24
N ILE A 63 -4.11 10.73 0.68
CA ILE A 63 -5.29 10.21 -0.02
C ILE A 63 -6.34 11.30 -0.23
N LYS A 64 -6.55 12.18 0.76
CA LYS A 64 -7.48 13.30 0.64
C LYS A 64 -7.05 14.30 -0.44
N LYS A 65 -5.75 14.55 -0.62
CA LYS A 65 -5.27 15.40 -1.72
C LYS A 65 -5.47 14.74 -3.08
N VAL A 66 -5.16 13.45 -3.21
CA VAL A 66 -5.41 12.70 -4.45
C VAL A 66 -6.91 12.70 -4.78
N ARG A 67 -7.78 12.51 -3.78
CA ARG A 67 -9.23 12.59 -3.96
C ARG A 67 -9.79 13.98 -4.29
N ALA A 68 -9.02 15.03 -4.03
CA ALA A 68 -9.39 16.38 -4.48
C ALA A 68 -9.15 16.55 -6.00
N TYR A 69 -8.28 15.72 -6.58
CA TYR A 69 -8.05 15.63 -8.02
C TYR A 69 -9.02 14.64 -8.69
N ASP A 70 -9.22 13.46 -8.09
CA ASP A 70 -10.14 12.43 -8.57
C ASP A 70 -11.02 11.89 -7.41
N ASP A 71 -12.29 12.28 -7.38
CA ASP A 71 -13.21 11.90 -6.29
C ASP A 71 -13.52 10.40 -6.24
N HIS A 72 -13.30 9.68 -7.34
CA HIS A 72 -13.52 8.24 -7.45
C HIS A 72 -12.29 7.43 -7.02
N PHE A 73 -11.19 8.08 -6.64
CA PHE A 73 -9.97 7.41 -6.22
C PHE A 73 -10.20 6.56 -4.96
N MET A 74 -10.08 5.24 -5.12
CA MET A 74 -10.08 4.26 -4.03
C MET A 74 -8.68 3.74 -3.83
N SER A 75 -8.30 3.55 -2.56
CA SER A 75 -6.99 3.06 -2.17
C SER A 75 -7.18 1.73 -1.45
N ASP A 76 -7.32 0.68 -2.24
CA ASP A 76 -7.37 -0.70 -1.73
C ASP A 76 -5.99 -1.15 -1.24
N TYR A 77 -5.91 -2.33 -0.63
CA TYR A 77 -4.63 -2.89 -0.17
C TYR A 77 -3.57 -2.95 -1.27
N ILE A 78 -3.97 -3.10 -2.53
CA ILE A 78 -3.06 -3.05 -3.68
C ILE A 78 -3.49 -1.91 -4.59
N MET A 79 -2.57 -0.98 -4.83
CA MET A 79 -2.73 0.10 -5.81
C MET A 79 -2.04 -0.29 -7.11
N ASP A 80 -2.84 -0.47 -8.15
CA ASP A 80 -2.41 -0.84 -9.49
C ASP A 80 -2.01 0.37 -10.34
N LYS A 81 -1.48 0.11 -11.53
CA LYS A 81 -0.94 1.14 -12.43
C LYS A 81 -1.91 2.32 -12.66
N PRO A 82 -3.19 2.13 -13.00
CA PRO A 82 -4.16 3.23 -13.08
C PRO A 82 -4.21 4.11 -11.82
N GLN A 83 -4.24 3.51 -10.63
CA GLN A 83 -4.27 4.26 -9.36
C GLN A 83 -2.95 5.02 -9.14
N LEU A 84 -1.81 4.40 -9.46
CA LEU A 84 -0.50 5.04 -9.37
C LEU A 84 -0.37 6.23 -10.33
N GLU A 85 -0.90 6.12 -11.55
CA GLU A 85 -0.90 7.21 -12.53
C GLU A 85 -1.74 8.40 -12.05
N VAL A 86 -2.89 8.16 -11.41
CA VAL A 86 -3.71 9.22 -10.79
C VAL A 86 -2.94 9.94 -9.68
N ILE A 87 -2.19 9.19 -8.85
CA ILE A 87 -1.34 9.79 -7.79
C ILE A 87 -0.30 10.74 -8.40
N ILE A 88 0.39 10.33 -9.46
CA ILE A 88 1.39 11.18 -10.14
C ILE A 88 0.72 12.39 -10.79
N ALA A 89 -0.44 12.19 -11.43
CA ALA A 89 -1.18 13.27 -12.08
C ALA A 89 -1.76 14.30 -11.10
N ALA A 90 -2.07 13.89 -9.86
CA ALA A 90 -2.52 14.78 -8.79
C ALA A 90 -1.43 15.73 -8.28
N ASP A 91 -0.19 15.59 -8.74
CA ASP A 91 0.97 16.46 -8.46
C ASP A 91 1.17 16.74 -6.96
N VAL A 92 0.96 15.71 -6.14
CA VAL A 92 1.11 15.79 -4.67
C VAL A 92 2.57 15.70 -4.21
N VAL A 93 3.51 15.61 -5.16
CA VAL A 93 4.96 15.41 -4.99
C VAL A 93 5.61 16.41 -4.04
N GLU A 94 5.25 17.71 -4.10
CA GLU A 94 5.89 18.72 -3.24
C GLU A 94 5.63 18.51 -1.74
N SER A 95 4.52 17.86 -1.37
CA SER A 95 4.16 17.60 0.04
C SER A 95 4.39 16.15 0.48
N PHE A 96 4.58 15.24 -0.47
CA PHE A 96 4.60 13.80 -0.25
C PHE A 96 5.70 13.12 -1.08
N THR A 97 6.92 13.66 -1.03
CA THR A 97 8.08 13.19 -1.81
C THR A 97 8.41 11.72 -1.54
N ASP A 98 8.30 11.27 -0.28
CA ASP A 98 8.63 9.89 0.09
C ASP A 98 7.67 8.89 -0.56
N VAL A 99 6.36 9.14 -0.46
CA VAL A 99 5.30 8.33 -1.08
C VAL A 99 5.46 8.35 -2.59
N SER A 100 5.69 9.53 -3.16
CA SER A 100 5.82 9.70 -4.61
C SER A 100 7.00 8.91 -5.16
N GLY A 101 8.12 8.87 -4.44
CA GLY A 101 9.28 8.06 -4.83
C GLY A 101 8.97 6.56 -4.95
N VAL A 102 8.17 6.01 -4.03
CA VAL A 102 7.72 4.60 -4.10
C VAL A 102 6.78 4.37 -5.28
N VAL A 103 5.83 5.28 -5.50
CA VAL A 103 4.85 5.21 -6.60
C VAL A 103 5.54 5.30 -7.96
N GLU A 104 6.46 6.26 -8.13
CA GLU A 104 7.26 6.40 -9.35
C GLU A 104 8.12 5.16 -9.62
N HIS A 105 8.69 4.55 -8.58
CA HIS A 105 9.47 3.33 -8.74
C HIS A 105 8.59 2.16 -9.18
N ALA A 106 7.41 2.00 -8.58
CA ALA A 106 6.45 0.97 -8.96
C ALA A 106 6.03 1.11 -10.43
N LEU A 107 5.74 2.34 -10.89
CA LEU A 107 5.42 2.60 -12.29
C LEU A 107 6.58 2.26 -13.25
N LYS A 108 7.83 2.53 -12.87
CA LYS A 108 9.01 2.25 -13.70
C LYS A 108 9.28 0.77 -13.93
N ILE A 109 8.88 -0.09 -12.99
CA ILE A 109 9.11 -1.53 -13.06
C ILE A 109 7.83 -2.32 -13.41
N ASP A 110 6.75 -1.62 -13.80
CA ASP A 110 5.41 -2.19 -13.98
C ASP A 110 4.94 -3.01 -12.74
N GLY A 111 5.31 -2.53 -11.55
CA GLY A 111 4.91 -3.09 -10.26
C GLY A 111 3.65 -2.43 -9.70
N VAL A 112 3.31 -2.79 -8.47
CA VAL A 112 2.18 -2.22 -7.72
C VAL A 112 2.65 -1.75 -6.35
N VAL A 113 1.83 -0.93 -5.68
CA VAL A 113 2.07 -0.52 -4.30
C VAL A 113 1.11 -1.26 -3.38
N LEU A 114 1.67 -2.05 -2.48
CA LEU A 114 0.94 -2.65 -1.36
C LEU A 114 0.83 -1.61 -0.24
N GLN A 115 -0.36 -1.38 0.28
CA GLN A 115 -0.59 -0.67 1.53
C GLN A 115 -1.21 -1.62 2.55
N LEU A 116 -0.67 -1.61 3.78
CA LEU A 116 -1.22 -2.40 4.87
C LEU A 116 -1.25 -1.56 6.14
N PRO A 117 -2.32 -1.68 6.94
CA PRO A 117 -2.29 -1.21 8.32
C PRO A 117 -1.20 -1.96 9.07
N PHE A 118 -0.34 -1.22 9.75
CA PHE A 118 0.78 -1.74 10.52
C PHE A 118 0.76 -1.13 11.91
N GLU A 119 0.63 -1.98 12.92
CA GLU A 119 0.97 -1.59 14.28
C GLU A 119 2.47 -1.82 14.46
N GLU A 120 3.20 -0.73 14.74
CA GLU A 120 4.58 -0.87 15.20
C GLU A 120 4.54 -1.45 16.60
N GLY A 121 4.38 -2.77 16.68
CA GLY A 121 4.77 -3.53 17.85
C GLY A 121 6.25 -3.24 18.06
N SER A 122 6.56 -2.64 19.20
CA SER A 122 7.90 -2.44 19.75
C SER A 122 8.81 -3.64 19.48
N ALA A 123 9.54 -3.57 18.38
CA ALA A 123 10.76 -4.33 18.17
C ALA A 123 11.93 -3.36 18.38
N ASP A 124 12.02 -2.82 19.59
CA ASP A 124 13.32 -2.50 20.17
C ASP A 124 13.99 -3.86 20.46
N VAL A 125 14.97 -4.22 19.63
CA VAL A 125 16.03 -5.15 20.00
C VAL A 125 17.35 -4.40 20.03
#